data_AF-G8C3V1-F1
#
_entry.id   AF-G8C3V1-F1
#
_cell.length_a   1.000
_cell.length_b   1.000
_cell.length_c   1.000
_cell.angle_alpha   90.00
_cell.angle_beta   90.00
_cell.angle_gamma   90.00
#
_symmetry.space_group_name_H-M   'P 1'
#
loop_
_entity.id
_entity.type
_entity.pdbx_description
1 polymer ?
#
loop_
_entity_poly.entity_id
_entity_poly.type
_entity_poly.pdbx_seq_one_letter_code
_entity_poly.pdbx_strand_id
1 'polypeptide(L)'
;MIFLKWFLGIVALAGVSSAVGIPAVLGAQSKGGASGRGYSTTEPQLTKCDSSSISSGRELSFGGVTDGDFCWTIEGESETGTVNNNEGEYTSFFKEEWSKTHPQWKDRGENEKWTLKCEKNEKKWSIGSSTSTEGESRLGLCADGSEISQTSFIKREEKSGVTTLSLCISDCWTETTSETGVSQELKTPWEEKWKKVKFYSKKVS
;
A
#
# COMPACT_ATOMS: atom_id res chain seq x y z
N MET A 1 -60.21 -11.44 -14.30
CA MET A 1 -59.67 -11.22 -15.66
C MET A 1 -58.19 -11.54 -15.60
N ILE A 2 -57.73 -12.72 -16.03
CA ILE A 2 -57.60 -13.26 -17.40
C ILE A 2 -56.31 -12.77 -18.11
N PHE A 3 -55.38 -13.73 -18.25
CA PHE A 3 -54.46 -14.05 -19.37
C PHE A 3 -53.40 -13.02 -19.82
N LEU A 4 -52.11 -13.35 -19.68
CA LEU A 4 -51.27 -14.21 -20.54
C LEU A 4 -50.75 -13.49 -21.80
N LYS A 5 -49.43 -13.24 -21.86
CA LYS A 5 -48.58 -13.31 -23.08
C LYS A 5 -47.13 -13.03 -22.67
N TRP A 6 -46.28 -14.04 -22.51
CA TRP A 6 -45.40 -14.59 -23.57
C TRP A 6 -44.60 -13.51 -24.31
N PHE A 7 -43.34 -13.36 -23.94
CA PHE A 7 -42.26 -13.19 -24.92
C PHE A 7 -41.02 -13.95 -24.43
N LEU A 8 -40.85 -15.14 -25.00
CA LEU A 8 -39.57 -15.82 -25.17
C LEU A 8 -38.70 -14.96 -26.09
N GLY A 9 -37.57 -14.46 -25.59
CA GLY A 9 -36.50 -13.88 -26.38
C GLY A 9 -35.26 -14.75 -26.29
N ILE A 10 -35.01 -15.54 -27.33
CA ILE A 10 -33.87 -16.46 -27.45
C ILE A 10 -32.63 -15.67 -27.93
N VAL A 11 -31.57 -15.74 -27.11
CA VAL A 11 -30.12 -15.83 -27.36
C VAL A 11 -29.54 -15.29 -28.68
N ALA A 12 -28.56 -14.39 -28.56
CA ALA A 12 -27.35 -14.38 -29.38
C ALA A 12 -26.14 -13.94 -28.53
N LEU A 13 -25.60 -14.86 -27.73
CA LEU A 13 -24.28 -14.70 -27.10
C LEU A 13 -23.21 -15.07 -28.13
N ALA A 14 -22.66 -14.08 -28.82
CA ALA A 14 -21.38 -14.22 -29.51
C ALA A 14 -20.27 -14.26 -28.46
N GLY A 15 -19.94 -15.47 -28.00
CA GLY A 15 -18.79 -15.70 -27.14
C GLY A 15 -17.50 -15.53 -27.93
N VAL A 16 -16.91 -14.34 -27.90
CA VAL A 16 -15.49 -14.18 -28.21
C VAL A 16 -14.70 -14.77 -27.04
N SER A 17 -14.22 -16.00 -27.21
CA SER A 17 -13.20 -16.59 -26.34
C SER A 17 -11.91 -15.80 -26.51
N SER A 18 -11.72 -14.78 -25.66
CA SER A 18 -10.40 -14.23 -25.41
C SER A 18 -9.64 -15.27 -24.60
N ALA A 19 -8.98 -16.18 -25.30
CA ALA A 19 -7.98 -17.05 -24.70
C ALA A 19 -6.86 -16.17 -24.15
N VAL A 20 -6.92 -15.85 -22.86
CA VAL A 20 -5.74 -15.34 -22.14
C VAL A 20 -4.82 -16.53 -21.94
N GLY A 21 -3.83 -16.64 -22.83
CA GLY A 21 -2.70 -17.52 -22.64
C GLY A 21 -1.99 -17.11 -21.35
N ILE A 22 -2.18 -17.89 -20.29
CA ILE A 22 -1.33 -17.81 -19.11
C ILE A 22 0.05 -18.29 -19.58
N PRO A 23 1.13 -17.51 -19.46
CA PRO A 23 2.45 -18.05 -19.69
C PRO A 23 2.70 -19.12 -18.62
N ALA A 24 2.63 -20.39 -19.04
CA ALA A 24 3.20 -21.48 -18.26
C ALA A 24 4.71 -21.24 -18.23
N VAL A 25 5.21 -20.69 -17.13
CA VAL A 25 6.64 -20.63 -16.88
C VAL A 25 7.09 -22.06 -16.58
N LEU A 26 7.37 -22.81 -17.64
CA LEU A 26 8.08 -24.07 -17.57
C LEU A 26 9.50 -23.77 -17.10
N GLY A 27 9.72 -23.89 -15.79
CA GLY A 27 11.05 -24.02 -15.21
C GLY A 27 11.70 -25.29 -15.71
N ALA A 28 12.28 -25.24 -16.90
CA ALA A 28 13.15 -26.27 -17.43
C ALA A 28 14.44 -26.27 -16.60
N GLN A 29 14.50 -27.16 -15.61
CA GLN A 29 15.72 -27.48 -14.90
C GLN A 29 16.64 -28.28 -15.84
N SER A 30 17.31 -27.60 -16.77
CA SER A 30 18.35 -28.19 -17.59
C SER A 30 19.70 -27.98 -16.91
N LYS A 31 20.35 -29.10 -16.58
CA LYS A 31 21.71 -29.16 -16.07
C LYS A 31 22.64 -28.98 -17.27
N GLY A 32 23.22 -27.79 -17.42
CA GLY A 32 24.41 -27.54 -18.24
C GLY A 32 24.20 -26.70 -19.50
N GLY A 33 25.00 -25.64 -19.62
CA GLY A 33 25.41 -25.06 -20.92
C GLY A 33 24.85 -23.68 -21.26
N ALA A 34 25.60 -22.64 -20.86
CA ALA A 34 25.73 -21.30 -21.42
C ALA A 34 24.76 -20.82 -22.54
N SER A 35 23.92 -19.83 -22.19
CA SER A 35 23.73 -18.52 -22.85
C SER A 35 22.31 -17.99 -22.59
N GLY A 36 21.98 -17.75 -21.32
CA GLY A 36 20.72 -17.11 -20.93
C GLY A 36 20.86 -15.59 -21.07
N ARG A 37 20.02 -14.98 -21.92
CA ARG A 37 19.75 -13.54 -21.87
C ARG A 37 19.19 -13.25 -20.47
N GLY A 38 20.04 -12.75 -19.59
CA GLY A 38 19.63 -12.26 -18.29
C GLY A 38 18.66 -11.11 -18.51
N TYR A 39 17.37 -11.36 -18.28
CA TYR A 39 16.46 -10.28 -17.94
C TYR A 39 16.96 -9.75 -16.60
N SER A 40 17.75 -8.69 -16.66
CA SER A 40 18.00 -7.85 -15.49
C SER A 40 16.65 -7.25 -15.12
N THR A 41 15.95 -7.88 -14.19
CA THR A 41 14.82 -7.23 -13.52
C THR A 41 15.42 -6.09 -12.71
N THR A 42 15.52 -4.92 -13.31
CA THR A 42 15.95 -3.70 -12.64
C THR A 42 14.92 -3.44 -11.55
N GLU A 43 15.29 -3.76 -10.31
CA GLU A 43 14.46 -3.50 -9.16
C GLU A 43 14.16 -1.99 -9.11
N PRO A 44 12.88 -1.58 -8.99
CA PRO A 44 12.52 -0.18 -9.01
C PRO A 44 13.30 0.58 -7.93
N GLN A 45 13.96 1.67 -8.31
CA GLN A 45 14.61 2.55 -7.36
C GLN A 45 13.57 3.54 -6.84
N LEU A 46 13.22 3.42 -5.57
CA LEU A 46 12.31 4.34 -4.90
C LEU A 46 13.08 5.11 -3.82
N THR A 47 13.00 6.44 -3.85
CA THR A 47 13.56 7.32 -2.81
C THR A 47 12.59 8.43 -2.45
N LYS A 48 12.85 9.22 -1.41
CA LYS A 48 12.12 10.48 -1.22
C LYS A 48 12.36 11.42 -2.41
N CYS A 49 11.36 12.20 -2.79
CA CYS A 49 11.46 13.19 -3.86
C CYS A 49 12.23 14.42 -3.39
N ASP A 50 13.07 14.93 -4.26
CA ASP A 50 13.52 16.32 -4.22
C ASP A 50 12.53 17.22 -4.97
N SER A 51 12.59 18.53 -4.74
CA SER A 51 11.76 19.53 -5.45
C SER A 51 11.89 19.44 -6.99
N SER A 52 13.05 19.03 -7.50
CA SER A 52 13.29 18.87 -8.93
C SER A 52 12.46 17.72 -9.54
N SER A 53 12.35 16.57 -8.84
CA SER A 53 11.54 15.44 -9.28
C SER A 53 10.05 15.72 -9.24
N ILE A 54 9.57 16.50 -8.26
CA ILE A 54 8.15 16.86 -8.15
C ILE A 54 7.73 17.79 -9.30
N SER A 55 8.57 18.78 -9.64
CA SER A 55 8.23 19.78 -10.66
C SER A 55 8.34 19.27 -12.10
N SER A 56 9.20 18.27 -12.34
CA SER A 56 9.47 17.75 -13.69
C SER A 56 8.94 16.33 -13.93
N GLY A 57 8.59 15.60 -12.88
CA GLY A 57 8.10 14.23 -12.94
C GLY A 57 6.60 14.13 -13.18
N ARG A 58 6.17 13.02 -13.77
CA ARG A 58 4.75 12.66 -13.87
C ARG A 58 4.31 11.97 -12.57
N GLU A 59 3.17 12.38 -12.04
CA GLU A 59 2.56 11.69 -10.89
C GLU A 59 2.16 10.25 -11.27
N LEU A 60 2.48 9.30 -10.40
CA LEU A 60 2.27 7.87 -10.56
C LEU A 60 1.29 7.37 -9.51
N SER A 61 0.43 6.43 -9.91
CA SER A 61 -0.37 5.65 -8.96
C SER A 61 0.52 4.61 -8.28
N PHE A 62 0.26 4.33 -7.00
CA PHE A 62 0.97 3.30 -6.25
C PHE A 62 0.85 1.94 -6.95
N GLY A 63 1.99 1.30 -7.24
CA GLY A 63 2.05 0.02 -7.95
C GLY A 63 1.61 0.07 -9.43
N GLY A 64 1.37 1.27 -9.97
CA GLY A 64 0.90 1.44 -11.36
C GLY A 64 1.99 1.23 -12.43
N VAL A 65 3.25 1.20 -12.02
CA VAL A 65 4.42 0.95 -12.88
C VAL A 65 5.31 -0.12 -12.26
N THR A 66 5.89 -0.97 -13.10
CA THR A 66 6.64 -2.16 -12.66
C THR A 66 8.15 -1.96 -12.60
N ASP A 67 8.66 -0.94 -13.29
CA ASP A 67 10.08 -0.70 -13.53
C ASP A 67 10.38 0.80 -13.69
N GLY A 68 11.61 1.19 -13.34
CA GLY A 68 12.11 2.56 -13.44
C GLY A 68 12.48 3.19 -12.10
N ASP A 69 12.91 4.44 -12.19
CA ASP A 69 13.29 5.25 -11.03
C ASP A 69 12.14 6.18 -10.67
N PHE A 70 11.66 6.07 -9.43
CA PHE A 70 10.58 6.90 -8.92
C PHE A 70 10.98 7.53 -7.60
N CYS A 71 10.18 8.48 -7.16
CA CYS A 71 10.30 9.03 -5.83
C CYS A 71 8.93 9.19 -5.18
N TRP A 72 8.92 9.35 -3.86
CA TRP A 72 7.72 9.60 -3.07
C TRP A 72 7.84 10.89 -2.26
N THR A 73 6.71 11.54 -2.01
CA THR A 73 6.60 12.69 -1.13
C THR A 73 5.25 12.68 -0.43
N ILE A 74 5.08 13.48 0.62
CA ILE A 74 3.81 13.62 1.32
C ILE A 74 3.16 14.95 0.92
N GLU A 75 1.86 14.90 0.68
CA GLU A 75 1.08 16.07 0.31
C GLU A 75 1.20 17.20 1.34
N GLY A 76 1.65 18.36 0.87
CA GLY A 76 1.85 19.55 1.71
C GLY A 76 3.09 19.52 2.58
N GLU A 77 3.96 18.51 2.44
CA GLU A 77 5.25 18.47 3.13
C GLU A 77 6.26 19.42 2.45
N SER A 78 6.94 20.26 3.25
CA SER A 78 8.16 20.93 2.81
C SER A 78 9.37 19.99 2.97
N GLU A 79 10.44 20.19 2.20
CA GLU A 79 11.66 19.34 2.23
C GLU A 79 12.27 19.15 3.64
N THR A 80 11.92 20.01 4.61
CA THR A 80 12.43 20.02 5.99
C THR A 80 11.51 19.33 7.01
N GLY A 81 10.51 18.56 6.58
CA GLY A 81 9.49 17.98 7.45
C GLY A 81 9.95 16.86 8.40
N THR A 82 9.16 16.62 9.45
CA THR A 82 9.35 15.61 10.52
C THR A 82 9.52 14.17 10.01
N VAL A 83 9.10 13.89 8.79
CA VAL A 83 9.19 12.59 8.11
C VAL A 83 10.66 12.14 7.97
N ASN A 84 11.61 13.08 7.94
CA ASN A 84 13.03 12.82 7.74
C ASN A 84 13.63 11.80 8.74
N ASN A 85 13.07 11.69 9.96
CA ASN A 85 13.58 10.75 10.97
C ASN A 85 13.22 9.28 10.69
N ASN A 86 12.21 9.02 9.86
CA ASN A 86 11.74 7.68 9.51
C ASN A 86 11.73 7.45 7.98
N GLU A 87 12.43 8.29 7.22
CA GLU A 87 12.43 8.25 5.75
C GLU A 87 12.86 6.87 5.21
N GLY A 88 13.86 6.25 5.84
CA GLY A 88 14.38 4.95 5.43
C GLY A 88 13.33 3.84 5.58
N GLU A 89 12.56 3.87 6.66
CA GLU A 89 11.51 2.91 6.96
C GLU A 89 10.31 3.06 6.03
N TYR A 90 9.92 4.30 5.70
CA TYR A 90 8.86 4.55 4.72
C TYR A 90 9.30 4.14 3.32
N THR A 91 10.51 4.51 2.92
CA THR A 91 11.05 4.16 1.59
C THR A 91 11.14 2.65 1.42
N SER A 92 11.68 1.95 2.43
CA SER A 92 11.77 0.49 2.42
C SER A 92 10.40 -0.16 2.35
N PHE A 93 9.45 0.34 3.14
CA PHE A 93 8.06 -0.15 3.13
C PHE A 93 7.38 0.05 1.77
N PHE A 94 7.44 1.28 1.21
CA PHE A 94 6.83 1.55 -0.08
C PHE A 94 7.48 0.73 -1.18
N LYS A 95 8.80 0.54 -1.17
CA LYS A 95 9.51 -0.29 -2.14
C LYS A 95 9.08 -1.75 -2.04
N GLU A 96 8.99 -2.29 -0.82
CA GLU A 96 8.57 -3.67 -0.57
C GLU A 96 7.12 -3.91 -1.03
N GLU A 97 6.23 -2.95 -0.79
CA GLU A 97 4.81 -3.07 -1.13
C GLU A 97 4.51 -2.70 -2.60
N TRP A 98 5.39 -1.97 -3.29
CA TRP A 98 5.18 -1.47 -4.65
C TRP A 98 4.90 -2.59 -5.66
N SER A 99 5.65 -3.69 -5.55
CA SER A 99 5.59 -4.81 -6.49
C SER A 99 4.68 -5.95 -6.04
N LYS A 100 4.08 -5.86 -4.84
CA LYS A 100 3.20 -6.91 -4.33
C LYS A 100 1.83 -6.79 -5.00
N THR A 101 1.50 -7.77 -5.84
CA THR A 101 0.18 -7.89 -6.48
C THR A 101 -0.95 -8.07 -5.45
N HIS A 102 -0.63 -8.61 -4.28
CA HIS A 102 -1.55 -8.79 -3.16
C HIS A 102 -0.85 -8.37 -1.86
N PRO A 103 -0.83 -7.07 -1.52
CA PRO A 103 -0.29 -6.58 -0.26
C PRO A 103 -0.89 -7.37 0.91
N GLN A 104 -0.07 -7.98 1.75
CA GLN A 104 -0.52 -8.76 2.92
C GLN A 104 -0.95 -7.85 4.07
N TRP A 105 -1.67 -6.77 3.77
CA TRP A 105 -2.26 -5.87 4.77
C TRP A 105 -3.55 -6.46 5.34
N LYS A 106 -3.90 -7.69 4.94
CA LYS A 106 -5.14 -8.35 5.30
C LYS A 106 -5.12 -8.76 6.77
N ASP A 107 -6.24 -8.48 7.41
CA ASP A 107 -6.53 -8.67 8.82
C ASP A 107 -6.16 -10.05 9.32
N ARG A 108 -5.32 -10.08 10.36
CA ARG A 108 -5.20 -11.24 11.24
C ARG A 108 -6.16 -11.08 12.43
N GLY A 109 -7.47 -11.06 12.20
CA GLY A 109 -8.44 -11.17 13.29
C GLY A 109 -9.83 -10.63 13.01
N GLU A 110 -10.85 -11.34 13.50
CA GLU A 110 -12.28 -11.02 13.46
C GLU A 110 -12.71 -10.00 14.54
N ASN A 111 -11.79 -9.20 15.09
CA ASN A 111 -12.11 -8.36 16.25
C ASN A 111 -12.48 -6.92 15.84
N GLU A 112 -13.62 -6.45 16.35
CA GLU A 112 -14.29 -5.17 16.06
C GLU A 112 -13.54 -3.91 16.53
N LYS A 113 -12.31 -4.02 17.06
CA LYS A 113 -11.58 -2.91 17.70
C LYS A 113 -10.15 -2.78 17.21
N TRP A 114 -9.84 -1.63 16.61
CA TRP A 114 -8.51 -1.30 16.09
C TRP A 114 -7.47 -1.39 17.21
N THR A 115 -6.55 -2.37 17.12
CA THR A 115 -5.51 -2.58 18.15
C THR A 115 -4.13 -2.64 17.53
N LEU A 116 -3.18 -1.87 18.05
CA LEU A 116 -1.76 -1.97 17.66
C LEU A 116 -1.01 -2.88 18.63
N LYS A 117 -0.27 -3.86 18.10
CA LYS A 117 0.61 -4.74 18.89
C LYS A 117 2.06 -4.49 18.50
N CYS A 118 2.85 -3.94 19.43
CA CYS A 118 4.28 -3.73 19.22
C CYS A 118 5.09 -4.73 20.03
N GLU A 119 5.97 -5.45 19.36
CA GLU A 119 6.98 -6.26 20.04
C GLU A 119 8.12 -5.34 20.51
N LYS A 120 8.62 -5.61 21.71
CA LYS A 120 9.66 -4.80 22.35
C LYS A 120 10.98 -4.95 21.59
N ASN A 121 11.70 -3.85 21.35
CA ASN A 121 13.00 -3.80 20.66
C ASN A 121 12.96 -4.02 19.14
N GLU A 122 11.82 -3.78 18.48
CA GLU A 122 11.70 -3.91 17.04
C GLU A 122 11.04 -2.71 16.37
N LYS A 123 11.78 -2.04 15.49
CA LYS A 123 11.26 -0.97 14.62
C LYS A 123 10.60 -1.57 13.38
N LYS A 124 9.34 -2.03 13.50
CA LYS A 124 8.62 -2.74 12.43
C LYS A 124 7.20 -2.22 12.21
N TRP A 125 6.70 -2.43 11.00
CA TRP A 125 5.30 -2.20 10.66
C TRP A 125 4.42 -3.30 11.25
N SER A 126 3.46 -2.92 12.08
CA SER A 126 2.52 -3.84 12.72
C SER A 126 1.07 -3.53 12.32
N ILE A 127 0.30 -4.58 12.09
CA ILE A 127 -1.11 -4.49 11.71
C ILE A 127 -1.92 -3.99 12.89
N GLY A 128 -2.68 -2.92 12.65
CA GLY A 128 -3.80 -2.59 13.50
C GLY A 128 -5.03 -3.37 13.05
N SER A 129 -5.72 -4.09 13.94
CA SER A 129 -6.89 -4.90 13.54
C SER A 129 -8.18 -4.16 13.82
N SER A 130 -8.90 -3.63 12.84
CA SER A 130 -10.37 -3.54 12.95
C SER A 130 -10.99 -3.80 11.60
N THR A 131 -12.23 -4.27 11.63
CA THR A 131 -13.16 -4.26 10.50
C THR A 131 -13.33 -2.84 9.98
N SER A 132 -12.41 -2.41 9.13
CA SER A 132 -12.56 -1.20 8.35
C SER A 132 -13.62 -1.44 7.28
N THR A 133 -14.23 -0.35 6.82
CA THR A 133 -14.95 -0.31 5.53
C THR A 133 -14.15 -1.03 4.46
N GLU A 134 -14.84 -1.86 3.65
CA GLU A 134 -14.21 -2.66 2.58
C GLU A 134 -13.17 -1.83 1.80
N GLY A 135 -11.93 -2.30 1.78
CA GLY A 135 -10.84 -1.69 1.00
C GLY A 135 -9.93 -0.70 1.75
N GLU A 136 -10.14 -0.45 3.04
CA GLU A 136 -9.22 0.36 3.85
C GLU A 136 -8.38 -0.51 4.81
N SER A 137 -7.09 -0.22 4.99
CA SER A 137 -6.23 -0.91 5.95
C SER A 137 -5.22 0.07 6.53
N ARG A 138 -4.76 -0.11 7.77
CA ARG A 138 -3.71 0.73 8.37
C ARG A 138 -2.64 -0.10 9.05
N LEU A 139 -1.42 0.44 9.09
CA LEU A 139 -0.28 -0.15 9.78
C LEU A 139 0.37 0.92 10.65
N GLY A 140 0.81 0.57 11.85
CA GLY A 140 1.61 1.44 12.72
C GLY A 140 3.08 1.05 12.68
N LEU A 141 3.98 2.03 12.66
CA LEU A 141 5.42 1.81 12.80
C LEU A 141 5.76 1.73 14.28
N CYS A 142 5.94 0.52 14.79
CA CYS A 142 6.45 0.33 16.14
C CYS A 142 7.85 0.91 16.24
N ALA A 143 8.14 1.62 17.33
CA ALA A 143 9.46 2.07 17.70
C ALA A 143 9.62 1.90 19.22
N ASP A 144 10.87 1.80 19.69
CA ASP A 144 11.12 1.50 21.10
C ASP A 144 10.64 2.61 22.02
N GLY A 145 9.71 2.25 22.91
CA GLY A 145 9.17 3.16 23.92
C GLY A 145 8.35 4.32 23.36
N SER A 146 7.97 4.29 22.07
CA SER A 146 7.15 5.34 21.49
C SER A 146 5.72 5.25 22.01
N GLU A 147 5.21 6.35 22.55
CA GLU A 147 3.78 6.49 22.84
C GLU A 147 2.98 6.39 21.54
N ILE A 148 1.72 5.96 21.65
CA ILE A 148 0.80 5.89 20.52
C ILE A 148 0.62 7.25 19.81
N SER A 149 0.67 8.34 20.57
CA SER A 149 0.64 9.73 20.09
C SER A 149 1.83 10.06 19.19
N GLN A 150 2.97 9.39 19.40
CA GLN A 150 4.20 9.55 18.64
C GLN A 150 4.38 8.47 17.55
N THR A 151 3.47 7.50 17.50
CA THR A 151 3.53 6.40 16.54
C THR A 151 3.04 6.89 15.18
N SER A 152 3.84 6.64 14.15
CA SER A 152 3.45 6.93 12.78
C SER A 152 2.60 5.81 12.21
N PHE A 153 1.61 6.17 11.40
CA PHE A 153 0.72 5.22 10.74
C PHE A 153 0.68 5.43 9.23
N ILE A 154 0.53 4.34 8.50
CA ILE A 154 0.20 4.34 7.07
C ILE A 154 -1.19 3.78 6.90
N LYS A 155 -1.99 4.41 6.05
CA LYS A 155 -3.32 4.00 5.62
C LYS A 155 -3.29 3.69 4.13
N ARG A 156 -3.85 2.56 3.75
CA ARG A 156 -4.12 2.15 2.37
C ARG A 156 -5.61 2.16 2.17
N GLU A 157 -6.04 2.80 1.09
CA GLU A 157 -7.42 2.82 0.65
C GLU A 157 -7.46 2.36 -0.81
N GLU A 158 -8.27 1.35 -1.10
CA GLU A 158 -8.51 0.87 -2.46
C GLU A 158 -9.91 1.26 -2.91
N LYS A 159 -9.99 2.15 -3.89
CA LYS A 159 -11.26 2.64 -4.42
C LYS A 159 -11.27 2.52 -5.94
N SER A 160 -12.22 1.75 -6.47
CA SER A 160 -12.37 1.52 -7.91
C SER A 160 -11.08 1.01 -8.58
N GLY A 161 -10.32 0.15 -7.90
CA GLY A 161 -9.05 -0.40 -8.40
C GLY A 161 -7.85 0.54 -8.29
N VAL A 162 -8.01 1.73 -7.72
CA VAL A 162 -6.91 2.66 -7.44
C VAL A 162 -6.53 2.56 -5.96
N THR A 163 -5.26 2.25 -5.71
CA THR A 163 -4.69 2.26 -4.35
C THR A 163 -4.15 3.65 -4.01
N THR A 164 -4.64 4.24 -2.92
CA THR A 164 -4.12 5.47 -2.33
C THR A 164 -3.44 5.14 -1.01
N LEU A 165 -2.24 5.68 -0.81
CA LEU A 165 -1.55 5.63 0.48
C LEU A 165 -1.63 6.99 1.16
N SER A 166 -1.85 6.99 2.46
CA SER A 166 -1.83 8.17 3.32
C SER A 166 -0.97 7.89 4.55
N LEU A 167 -0.31 8.91 5.06
CA LEU A 167 0.59 8.83 6.18
C LEU A 167 0.18 9.83 7.26
N CYS A 168 0.30 9.41 8.51
CA CYS A 168 0.18 10.28 9.67
C CYS A 168 1.39 10.05 10.59
N ILE A 169 2.05 11.13 11.01
CA ILE A 169 3.33 11.05 11.75
C ILE A 169 3.11 10.98 13.26
N SER A 170 2.18 11.78 13.78
CA SER A 170 1.84 11.88 15.20
C SER A 170 0.37 12.27 15.35
N ASP A 171 -0.17 12.00 16.53
CA ASP A 171 -1.54 12.39 16.94
C ASP A 171 -2.61 11.93 15.94
N CYS A 172 -2.44 10.72 15.40
CA CYS A 172 -3.27 10.17 14.33
C CYS A 172 -4.69 9.79 14.77
N TRP A 173 -4.94 9.84 16.08
CA TRP A 173 -6.15 9.37 16.74
C TRP A 173 -6.59 10.42 17.75
N THR A 174 -7.89 10.72 17.81
CA THR A 174 -8.43 11.75 18.72
C THR A 174 -8.50 11.29 20.16
N GLU A 175 -8.56 9.98 20.38
CA GLU A 175 -8.59 9.36 21.69
C GLU A 175 -7.76 8.07 21.66
N THR A 176 -6.97 7.84 22.70
CA THR A 176 -6.27 6.58 22.90
C THR A 176 -6.51 6.13 24.32
N THR A 177 -6.87 4.85 24.49
CA THR A 177 -7.05 4.28 25.83
C THR A 177 -5.83 3.45 26.12
N SER A 178 -5.08 3.84 27.15
CA SER A 178 -3.96 3.04 27.63
C SER A 178 -4.51 1.79 28.33
N GLU A 179 -4.70 0.72 27.58
CA GLU A 179 -4.72 -0.61 28.20
C GLU A 179 -3.29 -0.96 28.62
N THR A 180 -3.15 -1.43 29.85
CA THR A 180 -1.87 -1.84 30.43
C THR A 180 -1.37 -3.09 29.68
N GLY A 181 -0.40 -2.95 28.76
CA GLY A 181 0.20 -4.10 28.08
C GLY A 181 0.84 -3.84 26.70
N VAL A 182 1.03 -4.93 25.94
CA VAL A 182 1.63 -5.03 24.58
C VAL A 182 0.68 -4.56 23.46
N SER A 183 -0.60 -4.34 23.80
CA SER A 183 -1.68 -4.02 22.87
C SER A 183 -2.35 -2.72 23.29
N GLN A 184 -2.56 -1.80 22.35
CA GLN A 184 -3.22 -0.52 22.61
C GLN A 184 -4.43 -0.36 21.69
N GLU A 185 -5.58 0.03 22.26
CA GLU A 185 -6.81 0.29 21.52
C GLU A 185 -6.77 1.70 20.90
N LEU A 186 -6.97 1.73 19.57
CA LEU A 186 -7.04 2.91 18.74
C LEU A 186 -8.51 3.21 18.46
N LYS A 187 -8.92 4.46 18.70
CA LYS A 187 -10.32 4.89 18.54
C LYS A 187 -10.52 5.60 17.20
N THR A 188 -11.02 6.84 17.23
CA THR A 188 -11.40 7.57 16.04
C THR A 188 -10.17 8.17 15.36
N PRO A 189 -9.96 7.93 14.05
CA PRO A 189 -8.86 8.54 13.31
C PRO A 189 -9.07 10.05 13.20
N TRP A 190 -8.01 10.82 13.41
CA TRP A 190 -8.03 12.26 13.18
C TRP A 190 -7.71 12.54 11.71
N GLU A 191 -8.72 12.44 10.84
CA GLU A 191 -8.55 12.45 9.37
C GLU A 191 -7.72 13.64 8.82
N GLU A 192 -7.76 14.82 9.45
CA GLU A 192 -6.98 16.00 9.03
C GLU A 192 -5.45 15.83 9.13
N LYS A 193 -5.00 14.93 10.03
CA LYS A 193 -3.57 14.62 10.24
C LYS A 193 -3.02 13.67 9.19
N TRP A 194 -3.89 12.98 8.44
CA TRP A 194 -3.50 12.07 7.39
C TRP A 194 -3.24 12.83 6.10
N LYS A 195 -2.05 12.64 5.53
CA LYS A 195 -1.61 13.28 4.30
C LYS A 195 -1.33 12.23 3.24
N LYS A 196 -1.75 12.47 2.01
CA LYS A 196 -1.55 11.51 0.91
C LYS A 196 -0.07 11.38 0.58
N VAL A 197 0.36 10.16 0.32
CA VAL A 197 1.68 9.87 -0.26
C VAL A 197 1.52 9.96 -1.78
N LYS A 198 2.32 10.80 -2.42
CA LYS A 198 2.37 11.00 -3.86
C LYS A 198 3.65 10.42 -4.42
N PHE A 199 3.57 9.84 -5.60
CA PHE A 199 4.70 9.23 -6.28
C PHE A 199 4.95 9.93 -7.61
N TYR A 200 6.22 10.10 -7.98
CA TYR A 200 6.60 10.78 -9.22
C TYR A 200 7.68 9.98 -9.94
N SER A 201 7.60 9.91 -11.27
CA SER A 201 8.70 9.39 -12.09
C SER A 201 9.90 10.32 -11.99
N LYS A 202 11.10 9.80 -11.73
CA LYS A 202 12.32 10.60 -11.89
C LYS A 202 12.61 10.76 -13.37
N LYS A 203 12.98 11.98 -13.78
CA LYS A 203 13.39 12.22 -15.16
C LYS A 203 14.73 11.51 -15.37
N VAL A 204 14.76 10.54 -16.29
CA VAL A 204 16.02 9.96 -16.78
C VAL A 204 16.71 11.07 -17.59
N SER A 205 17.83 11.57 -17.07
CA SER A 205 18.66 12.54 -17.79
C SER A 205 19.46 11.88 -18.89
#